data_AF-A0A6I7Q1G9-F1
#
_entry.id   AF-A0A6I7Q1G9-F1
#
_cell.length_a   1.000
_cell.length_b   1.000
_cell.length_c   1.000
_cell.angle_alpha   90.00
_cell.angle_beta   90.00
_cell.angle_gamma   90.00
#
_symmetry.space_group_name_H-M   'P 1'
#
loop_
_entity.id
_entity.type
_entity.pdbx_description
1 polymer ?
#
loop_
_entity_poly.entity_id
_entity_poly.type
_entity_poly.pdbx_seq_one_letter_code
_entity_poly.pdbx_strand_id
1 'polypeptide(L)'
;MKLTLATAQFDQQQAIFIAEIVARIQIKLQEAGIPQETQEDLTASIALSIAGLVDDLAAIEINGLEVHPYLTFRIADDELIHCGESAYTHEQVHNAMQGLFPHHGNTK
;
A
#
# COMPACT_ATOMS: atom_id res chain seq x y z
N MET A 1 18.16 11.37 12.65
CA MET A 1 17.28 10.19 12.55
C MET A 1 18.04 8.89 12.78
N LYS A 2 17.73 8.22 13.91
CA LYS A 2 18.15 6.87 14.26
C LYS A 2 17.22 5.86 13.58
N LEU A 3 17.79 4.89 12.87
CA LEU A 3 17.04 3.79 12.24
C LEU A 3 17.02 2.57 13.18
N THR A 4 15.83 2.06 13.47
CA THR A 4 15.63 0.95 14.43
C THR A 4 14.85 -0.18 13.79
N LEU A 5 15.36 -1.41 13.90
CA LEU A 5 14.64 -2.61 13.48
C LEU A 5 13.46 -2.86 14.43
N ALA A 6 12.23 -2.77 13.93
CA ALA A 6 11.01 -2.92 14.74
C ALA A 6 9.86 -3.50 13.92
N THR A 7 9.99 -4.76 13.48
CA THR A 7 9.08 -5.42 12.53
C THR A 7 7.60 -5.37 12.94
N ALA A 8 7.25 -5.67 14.19
CA ALA A 8 5.85 -5.66 14.61
C ALA A 8 5.19 -4.26 14.55
N GLN A 9 5.93 -3.20 14.91
CA GLN A 9 5.45 -1.83 14.80
C GLN A 9 5.43 -1.39 13.32
N PHE A 10 6.42 -1.81 12.55
CA PHE A 10 6.47 -1.57 11.12
C PHE A 10 5.26 -2.17 10.41
N ASP A 11 4.87 -3.41 10.73
CA ASP A 11 3.70 -4.10 10.18
C ASP A 11 2.41 -3.33 10.41
N GLN A 12 2.24 -2.77 11.61
CA GLN A 12 1.11 -1.90 11.92
C GLN A 12 1.12 -0.63 11.06
N GLN A 13 2.29 0.01 10.89
CA GLN A 13 2.41 1.23 10.09
C GLN A 13 2.17 0.97 8.60
N GLN A 14 2.70 -0.13 8.03
CA GLN A 14 2.44 -0.47 6.62
C GLN A 14 0.97 -0.80 6.37
N ALA A 15 0.28 -1.48 7.31
CA ALA A 15 -1.15 -1.75 7.18
C ALA A 15 -1.98 -0.46 7.12
N ILE A 16 -1.70 0.50 8.02
CA ILE A 16 -2.37 1.81 8.04
C ILE A 16 -2.05 2.60 6.77
N PHE A 17 -0.78 2.61 6.35
CA PHE A 17 -0.34 3.29 5.13
C PHE A 17 -1.06 2.77 3.88
N ILE A 18 -1.20 1.45 3.75
CA ILE A 18 -1.86 0.83 2.61
C ILE A 18 -3.37 1.00 2.64
N ALA A 19 -4.00 0.96 3.81
CA ALA A 19 -5.41 1.30 3.95
C ALA A 19 -5.72 2.72 3.44
N GLU A 20 -4.88 3.70 3.78
CA GLU A 20 -5.03 5.08 3.28
C GLU A 20 -4.79 5.18 1.76
N ILE A 21 -3.81 4.45 1.20
CA ILE A 21 -3.59 4.40 -0.25
C ILE A 21 -4.84 3.88 -0.97
N VAL A 22 -5.37 2.74 -0.52
CA VAL A 22 -6.57 2.10 -1.10
C VAL A 22 -7.76 3.06 -1.05
N ALA A 23 -8.02 3.68 0.10
CA ALA A 23 -9.10 4.66 0.26
C ALA A 23 -8.94 5.86 -0.69
N ARG A 24 -7.73 6.41 -0.82
CA ARG A 24 -7.47 7.54 -1.72
C ARG A 24 -7.68 7.20 -3.19
N ILE A 25 -7.29 6.00 -3.61
CA ILE A 25 -7.53 5.54 -4.99
C ILE A 25 -9.03 5.49 -5.24
N GLN A 26 -9.81 4.86 -4.36
CA GLN A 26 -11.27 4.78 -4.50
C GLN A 26 -11.91 6.17 -4.58
N ILE A 27 -11.50 7.10 -3.70
CA ILE A 27 -12.00 8.48 -3.70
C ILE A 27 -11.72 9.15 -5.05
N LYS A 28 -10.51 8.98 -5.60
CA LYS A 28 -10.14 9.58 -6.90
C LYS A 28 -10.90 8.96 -8.07
N LEU A 29 -11.17 7.66 -8.05
CA LEU A 29 -12.02 7.01 -9.05
C LEU A 29 -13.46 7.54 -8.98
N GLN A 30 -14.00 7.73 -7.77
CA GLN A 30 -15.32 8.31 -7.58
C GLN A 30 -15.38 9.77 -8.06
N GLU A 31 -14.39 10.60 -7.72
CA GLU A 31 -14.29 11.98 -8.19
C GLU A 31 -14.17 12.09 -9.71
N ALA A 32 -13.54 11.10 -10.35
CA ALA A 32 -13.42 11.01 -11.81
C ALA A 32 -14.71 10.49 -12.50
N GLY A 33 -15.75 10.16 -11.74
CA GLY A 33 -17.02 9.65 -12.29
C GLY A 33 -16.95 8.21 -12.79
N ILE A 34 -15.98 7.42 -12.30
CA ILE A 34 -15.86 6.00 -12.67
C ILE A 34 -17.05 5.22 -12.11
N PRO A 35 -17.72 4.36 -12.91
CA PRO A 35 -18.89 3.60 -12.46
C PRO A 35 -18.57 2.70 -11.26
N GLN A 36 -19.48 2.68 -10.28
CA GLN A 36 -19.30 1.97 -9.00
C GLN A 36 -18.97 0.48 -9.19
N GLU A 37 -19.57 -0.16 -10.19
CA GLU A 37 -19.37 -1.58 -10.51
C GLU A 37 -17.94 -1.92 -10.98
N THR A 38 -17.14 -0.92 -11.34
CA THR A 38 -15.73 -1.09 -11.74
C THR A 38 -14.74 -0.55 -10.71
N GLN A 39 -15.23 0.18 -9.69
CA GLN A 39 -14.35 0.84 -8.72
C GLN A 39 -13.58 -0.16 -7.85
N GLU A 40 -14.18 -1.28 -7.46
CA GLU A 40 -13.52 -2.29 -6.62
C GLU A 40 -12.29 -2.87 -7.34
N ASP A 41 -12.49 -3.40 -8.56
CA ASP A 41 -11.42 -3.99 -9.37
C ASP A 41 -10.32 -2.97 -9.73
N LEU A 42 -10.72 -1.74 -10.11
CA LEU A 42 -9.76 -0.69 -10.43
C LEU A 42 -8.98 -0.24 -9.19
N THR A 43 -9.62 -0.15 -8.03
CA THR A 43 -8.94 0.18 -6.78
C THR A 43 -7.92 -0.88 -6.42
N ALA A 44 -8.29 -2.16 -6.45
CA ALA A 44 -7.38 -3.27 -6.20
C ALA A 44 -6.20 -3.25 -7.19
N SER A 45 -6.48 -3.15 -8.48
CA SER A 45 -5.45 -3.19 -9.52
C SER A 45 -4.42 -2.07 -9.37
N ILE A 46 -4.87 -0.84 -9.14
CA ILE A 46 -3.98 0.31 -8.93
C ILE A 46 -3.20 0.16 -7.63
N ALA A 47 -3.86 -0.23 -6.54
CA ALA A 47 -3.22 -0.40 -5.23
C ALA A 47 -2.14 -1.48 -5.27
N LEU A 48 -2.41 -2.63 -5.90
CA LEU A 48 -1.42 -3.71 -6.09
C LEU A 48 -0.24 -3.27 -6.93
N SER A 49 -0.46 -2.48 -7.99
CA SER A 49 0.62 -1.93 -8.81
C SER A 49 1.52 -0.99 -8.00
N ILE A 50 0.95 -0.15 -7.13
CA ILE A 50 1.72 0.76 -6.28
C ILE A 50 2.46 -0.02 -5.20
N ALA A 51 1.80 -0.98 -4.54
CA ALA A 51 2.40 -1.83 -3.52
C ALA A 51 3.58 -2.64 -4.09
N GLY A 52 3.46 -3.19 -5.30
CA GLY A 52 4.54 -3.89 -5.97
C GLY A 52 5.77 -3.01 -6.24
N LEU A 53 5.59 -1.71 -6.49
CA LEU A 53 6.72 -0.77 -6.57
C LEU A 53 7.36 -0.58 -5.18
N VAL A 54 6.56 -0.40 -4.13
CA VAL A 54 7.07 -0.19 -2.76
C VAL A 54 7.83 -1.42 -2.24
N ASP A 55 7.37 -2.62 -2.59
CA ASP A 55 7.96 -3.89 -2.18
C ASP A 55 9.18 -4.29 -3.03
N ASP A 56 9.60 -3.45 -3.98
CA ASP A 56 10.70 -3.74 -4.93
C ASP A 56 10.44 -5.00 -5.79
N LEU A 57 9.16 -5.30 -6.07
CA LEU A 57 8.74 -6.44 -6.90
C LEU A 57 8.71 -6.10 -8.40
N ALA A 58 8.65 -4.82 -8.74
CA ALA A 58 8.72 -4.32 -10.10
C ALA A 58 10.02 -3.55 -10.31
N ALA A 59 10.77 -3.91 -11.37
CA ALA A 59 12.02 -3.22 -11.69
C ALA A 59 11.77 -1.72 -11.97
N ILE A 60 12.49 -0.86 -11.25
CA ILE A 60 12.46 0.59 -11.45
C ILE A 60 13.81 0.99 -12.03
N GLU A 61 13.85 1.24 -13.34
CA GLU A 61 15.07 1.63 -14.04
C GLU A 61 14.81 2.77 -15.02
N ILE A 62 15.65 3.82 -14.97
CA ILE A 62 15.66 4.89 -15.97
C ILE A 62 17.11 5.20 -16.34
N ASN A 63 17.41 5.19 -17.65
CA ASN A 63 18.74 5.49 -18.18
C ASN A 63 19.88 4.64 -17.56
N GLY A 64 19.61 3.36 -17.28
CA GLY A 64 20.59 2.45 -16.68
C GLY A 64 20.79 2.62 -15.17
N LEU A 65 20.02 3.50 -14.51
CA LEU A 65 20.01 3.63 -13.06
C LEU A 65 18.84 2.84 -12.47
N GLU A 66 19.16 1.78 -11.76
CA GLU A 66 18.21 0.95 -11.01
C GLU A 66 17.92 1.58 -9.63
N VAL A 67 16.66 1.53 -9.23
CA VAL A 67 16.16 2.05 -7.95
C VAL A 67 15.51 0.92 -7.18
N HIS A 68 15.96 0.70 -5.95
CA HIS A 68 15.37 -0.24 -5.00
C HIS A 68 14.72 0.53 -3.85
N PRO A 69 13.39 0.60 -3.78
CA PRO A 69 12.70 1.28 -2.69
C PRO A 69 12.97 0.60 -1.35
N TYR A 70 13.09 1.42 -0.30
CA TYR A 70 13.22 0.94 1.07
C TYR A 70 12.27 1.72 1.97
N LEU A 71 11.21 1.06 2.42
CA LEU A 71 10.19 1.70 3.24
C LEU A 71 10.67 1.81 4.69
N THR A 72 10.56 3.01 5.25
CA THR A 72 10.74 3.27 6.68
C THR A 72 9.62 4.17 7.16
N PHE A 73 9.25 4.04 8.43
CA PHE A 73 8.26 4.91 9.05
C PHE A 73 8.89 5.76 10.14
N ARG A 74 8.54 7.03 10.17
CA ARG A 74 8.93 7.93 11.24
C ARG A 74 7.97 7.81 12.41
N ILE A 75 8.50 7.51 13.60
CA ILE A 75 7.70 7.32 14.82
C ILE A 75 7.94 8.43 15.87
N ALA A 76 9.02 9.19 15.72
CA ALA A 76 9.31 10.41 16.48
C ALA A 76 10.21 11.33 15.64
N ASP A 77 10.49 12.54 16.13
CA ASP A 77 11.26 13.55 15.37
C ASP A 77 12.58 13.04 14.81
N ASP A 78 13.28 12.21 15.59
CA ASP A 78 14.59 11.65 15.25
C ASP A 78 14.61 10.12 15.17
N GLU A 79 13.46 9.46 15.02
CA GLU A 79 13.36 7.99 15.03
C GLU A 79 12.60 7.46 13.81
N LEU A 80 13.28 6.57 13.07
CA LEU A 80 12.72 5.78 11.98
C LEU A 80 12.70 4.30 12.38
N ILE A 81 11.69 3.58 11.94
CA ILE A 81 11.62 2.12 12.02
C ILE A 81 11.61 1.46 10.64
N HIS A 82 12.14 0.24 10.58
CA HIS A 82 12.14 -0.62 9.39
C HIS A 82 11.99 -2.09 9.78
N CYS A 83 11.73 -2.96 8.80
CA CYS A 83 11.61 -4.42 8.99
C CYS A 83 12.91 -5.20 8.70
N GLY A 84 13.96 -4.54 8.19
CA GLY A 84 15.25 -5.19 7.88
C GLY A 84 15.36 -5.69 6.44
N GLU A 85 14.27 -5.68 5.68
CA GLU A 85 14.18 -6.13 4.29
C GLU A 85 13.18 -5.25 3.51
N SER A 86 12.76 -5.68 2.31
CA SER A 86 11.67 -5.02 1.59
C SER A 86 10.37 -5.08 2.37
N ALA A 87 9.46 -4.15 2.10
CA ALA A 87 8.14 -4.19 2.69
C ALA A 87 7.29 -5.34 2.09
N TYR A 88 6.18 -5.64 2.76
CA TYR A 88 5.18 -6.62 2.31
C TYR A 88 3.83 -5.92 2.11
N THR A 89 3.87 -4.74 1.50
CA THR A 89 2.69 -3.89 1.33
C THR A 89 1.65 -4.51 0.41
N HIS A 90 2.07 -5.34 -0.55
CA HIS A 90 1.19 -6.09 -1.43
C HIS A 90 0.24 -7.00 -0.64
N GLU A 91 0.71 -7.61 0.45
CA GLU A 91 -0.12 -8.45 1.33
C GLU A 91 -1.17 -7.62 2.08
N GLN A 92 -0.86 -6.36 2.41
CA GLN A 92 -1.77 -5.46 3.10
C GLN A 92 -2.91 -4.94 2.21
N VAL A 93 -2.74 -4.94 0.89
CA VAL A 93 -3.76 -4.45 -0.06
C VAL A 93 -5.05 -5.26 0.08
N HIS A 94 -4.96 -6.58 0.18
CA HIS A 94 -6.15 -7.43 0.33
C HIS A 94 -6.95 -7.09 1.59
N ASN A 95 -6.26 -6.92 2.73
CA ASN A 95 -6.91 -6.58 4.00
C ASN A 95 -7.57 -5.19 3.93
N ALA A 96 -6.89 -4.22 3.30
CA ALA A 96 -7.44 -2.89 3.07
C ALA A 96 -8.67 -2.91 2.15
N MET A 97 -8.62 -3.68 1.06
CA MET A 97 -9.74 -3.84 0.14
C MET A 97 -10.97 -4.45 0.84
N GLN A 98 -10.80 -5.48 1.67
CA GLN A 98 -11.92 -6.07 2.42
C GLN A 98 -12.61 -5.09 3.37
N GLY A 99 -11.85 -4.18 3.98
CA GLY A 99 -12.41 -3.13 4.84
C GLY A 99 -13.22 -2.08 4.08
N LEU A 100 -12.79 -1.75 2.85
CA LEU A 100 -13.41 -0.72 2.02
C LEU A 100 -14.57 -1.23 1.16
N PHE A 101 -14.44 -2.44 0.63
CA PHE A 101 -15.43 -3.15 -0.18
C PHE A 101 -15.83 -4.44 0.54
N PRO A 102 -16.59 -4.35 1.64
CA PRO A 102 -17.07 -5.54 2.32
C PRO A 102 -17.96 -6.32 1.35
N HIS A 103 -17.68 -7.61 1.15
CA HIS A 103 -18.51 -8.45 0.30
C HIS A 103 -19.97 -8.33 0.73
N HIS A 104 -20.81 -7.75 -0.14
CA HIS A 104 -22.25 -7.89 -0.05
C HIS A 104 -22.55 -9.35 -0.38
N GLY A 105 -22.55 -10.20 0.65
CA GLY A 105 -23.07 -11.55 0.55
C GLY A 105 -24.45 -11.48 -0.10
N ASN A 106 -24.58 -12.11 -1.27
CA ASN A 106 -25.82 -12.36 -2.01
C ASN A 106 -27.04 -12.42 -1.07
N THR A 107 -27.81 -11.33 -0.98
CA THR A 107 -29.23 -11.45 -0.63
C THR A 107 -29.93 -12.03 -1.86
N LYS A 108 -29.90 -13.35 -1.97
CA LYS A 108 -30.92 -14.12 -2.68
C LYS A 108 -31.97 -14.57 -1.69
#